data_AF-A0AAV0Z7Q0-F1
#
_entry.id   AF-A0AAV0Z7Q0-F1
#
_cell.length_a   1.000
_cell.length_b   1.000
_cell.length_c   1.000
_cell.angle_alpha   90.00
_cell.angle_beta   90.00
_cell.angle_gamma   90.00
#
_symmetry.space_group_name_H-M   'P 1'
#
loop_
_entity.id
_entity.type
_entity.pdbx_description
1 polymer ?
#
loop_
_entity_poly.entity_id
_entity_poly.type
_entity_poly.pdbx_seq_one_letter_code
_entity_poly.pdbx_strand_id
1 'polypeptide(L)'
;METKANEDISKRLYEDFEPYCKWITNEGQKILEVDLKGFKKEQLKVQTNNKGVLKIYGEKPLSASSKKKWSRFHKEIRVSKDCEMSGIQAKFSQGILSIVLPKSEATQHAKDVATIEKHSLWGVQKRKRTTIQIVLGIVAVVALGTYVARILGNKHHYDAFDNVNVVNI
;
A
#
# COMPACT_ATOMS: atom_id res chain seq x y z
N MET A 1 -6.38 33.35 -40.54
CA MET A 1 -7.71 33.27 -39.92
C MET A 1 -7.60 32.33 -38.75
N GLU A 2 -7.45 32.90 -37.56
CA GLU A 2 -7.28 32.20 -36.30
C GLU A 2 -8.65 31.84 -35.70
N THR A 3 -8.65 30.75 -34.93
CA THR A 3 -9.60 30.38 -33.85
C THR A 3 -11.08 30.15 -34.20
N LYS A 4 -11.55 28.91 -33.96
CA LYS A 4 -12.70 28.55 -33.10
C LYS A 4 -13.22 27.15 -33.45
N ALA A 5 -12.68 26.14 -32.77
CA ALA A 5 -13.35 24.84 -32.62
C ALA A 5 -12.80 24.15 -31.36
N ASN A 6 -12.92 24.79 -30.20
CA ASN A 6 -12.68 24.09 -28.93
C ASN A 6 -13.52 24.65 -27.79
N GLU A 7 -14.81 24.88 -28.03
CA GLU A 7 -15.74 25.33 -27.00
C GLU A 7 -17.09 24.63 -27.17
N ASP A 8 -17.11 23.30 -26.99
CA ASP A 8 -18.25 22.61 -26.36
C ASP A 8 -17.84 21.24 -25.80
N ILE A 9 -16.80 21.22 -24.96
CA ILE A 9 -16.75 20.24 -23.87
C ILE A 9 -17.40 20.94 -22.70
N SER A 10 -18.73 21.02 -22.71
CA SER A 10 -19.57 21.42 -21.59
C SER A 10 -18.93 20.95 -20.27
N LYS A 11 -18.33 21.90 -19.52
CA LYS A 11 -17.55 21.69 -18.29
C LYS A 11 -18.31 20.74 -17.34
N ARG A 12 -17.82 19.51 -17.18
CA ARG A 12 -18.37 18.56 -16.20
C ARG A 12 -18.17 19.15 -14.80
N LEU A 13 -19.23 19.12 -14.01
CA LEU A 13 -19.22 19.52 -12.60
C LEU A 13 -19.02 18.25 -11.78
N TYR A 14 -17.91 18.19 -11.06
CA TYR A 14 -17.54 17.06 -10.22
C TYR A 14 -17.90 17.33 -8.76
N GLU A 15 -18.50 16.34 -8.13
CA GLU A 15 -18.74 16.25 -6.70
C GLU A 15 -17.85 15.16 -6.12
N ASP A 16 -16.92 15.56 -5.26
CA ASP A 16 -15.94 14.68 -4.66
C ASP A 16 -16.51 14.14 -3.35
N PHE A 17 -16.41 12.84 -3.12
CA PHE A 17 -16.78 12.22 -1.86
C PHE A 17 -15.69 11.26 -1.39
N GLU A 18 -15.64 11.03 -0.08
CA GLU A 18 -14.74 10.06 0.54
C GLU A 18 -15.52 8.78 0.87
N PRO A 19 -15.20 7.63 0.23
CA PRO A 19 -15.90 6.40 0.51
C PRO A 19 -15.53 5.85 1.89
N TYR A 20 -16.48 5.19 2.55
CA TYR A 20 -16.20 4.48 3.79
C TYR A 20 -15.29 3.28 3.52
N CYS A 21 -14.28 3.09 4.37
CA CYS A 21 -13.29 2.03 4.26
C CYS A 21 -13.20 1.25 5.57
N LYS A 22 -13.07 -0.08 5.47
CA LYS A 22 -12.88 -0.97 6.61
C LYS A 22 -11.79 -1.98 6.32
N TRP A 23 -10.91 -2.19 7.30
CA TRP A 23 -9.90 -3.24 7.25
C TRP A 23 -10.35 -4.47 8.03
N ILE A 24 -10.17 -5.64 7.41
CA ILE A 24 -10.37 -6.95 8.01
C ILE A 24 -9.03 -7.69 7.93
N THR A 25 -8.56 -8.24 9.05
CA THR A 25 -7.32 -9.02 9.09
C THR A 25 -7.65 -10.48 9.32
N ASN A 26 -7.23 -11.34 8.39
CA ASN A 26 -7.35 -12.79 8.52
C ASN A 26 -5.96 -13.42 8.66
N GLU A 27 -5.92 -14.72 8.95
CA GLU A 27 -4.70 -15.51 8.83
C GLU A 27 -4.23 -15.48 7.37
N GLY A 28 -2.94 -15.21 7.14
CA GLY A 28 -2.37 -15.14 5.78
C GLY A 28 -2.73 -13.90 4.92
N GLN A 29 -3.76 -13.10 5.24
CA GLN A 29 -4.15 -11.95 4.39
C GLN A 29 -4.78 -10.77 5.14
N LYS A 30 -4.85 -9.61 4.48
CA LYS A 30 -5.62 -8.43 4.88
C LYS A 30 -6.63 -8.12 3.78
N ILE A 31 -7.84 -7.71 4.15
CA ILE A 31 -8.90 -7.35 3.23
C ILE A 31 -9.30 -5.90 3.50
N LEU A 32 -9.31 -5.08 2.46
CA LEU A 32 -9.86 -3.74 2.46
C LEU A 32 -11.25 -3.78 1.81
N GLU A 33 -12.28 -3.42 2.57
CA GLU A 33 -13.63 -3.21 2.05
C GLU A 33 -13.89 -1.72 1.87
N VAL A 34 -14.41 -1.34 0.70
CA VAL A 34 -14.78 0.04 0.37
C VAL A 34 -16.25 0.08 -0.05
N ASP A 35 -17.06 0.89 0.64
CA ASP A 35 -18.48 1.09 0.31
C ASP A 35 -18.60 2.06 -0.87
N LEU A 36 -19.08 1.54 -1.99
CA LEU A 36 -19.23 2.21 -3.29
C LEU A 36 -20.64 1.96 -3.85
N LYS A 37 -21.66 2.02 -2.99
CA LYS A 37 -23.07 1.92 -3.42
C LYS A 37 -23.38 2.86 -4.59
N GLY A 38 -24.07 2.32 -5.58
CA GLY A 38 -24.46 3.06 -6.79
C GLY A 38 -23.38 3.18 -7.87
N PHE A 39 -22.17 2.64 -7.64
CA PHE A 39 -21.18 2.44 -8.70
C PHE A 39 -21.38 1.10 -9.40
N LYS A 40 -20.99 1.04 -10.66
CA LYS A 40 -20.84 -0.20 -11.43
C LYS A 40 -19.37 -0.56 -11.56
N LYS A 41 -19.06 -1.84 -11.80
CA LYS A 41 -17.69 -2.35 -11.89
C LYS A 41 -16.84 -1.58 -12.93
N GLU A 42 -17.43 -1.28 -14.08
CA GLU A 42 -16.80 -0.54 -15.18
C GLU A 42 -16.50 0.94 -14.85
N GLN A 43 -17.08 1.47 -13.78
CA GLN A 43 -16.83 2.83 -13.29
C GLN A 43 -15.72 2.89 -12.25
N LEU A 44 -15.10 1.74 -11.92
CA LEU A 44 -14.09 1.61 -10.89
C LEU A 44 -12.74 1.26 -11.49
N LYS A 45 -11.67 1.77 -10.88
CA LYS A 45 -10.30 1.42 -11.24
C LYS A 45 -9.47 1.23 -9.99
N VAL A 46 -8.79 0.09 -9.91
CA VAL A 46 -7.81 -0.20 -8.85
C VAL A 46 -6.42 -0.24 -9.46
N GLN A 47 -5.49 0.47 -8.84
CA GLN A 47 -4.08 0.52 -9.26
C GLN A 47 -3.18 0.29 -8.07
N THR A 48 -2.03 -0.32 -8.30
CA THR A 48 -0.96 -0.47 -7.32
C THR A 48 0.35 0.05 -7.89
N ASN A 49 1.29 0.42 -7.04
CA ASN A 49 2.65 0.71 -7.46
C ASN A 49 3.68 -0.06 -6.65
N ASN A 50 4.92 -0.10 -7.16
CA ASN A 50 6.07 -0.68 -6.49
C ASN A 50 6.46 0.01 -5.17
N LYS A 51 5.95 1.21 -4.90
CA LYS A 51 6.12 1.92 -3.61
C LYS A 51 5.15 1.44 -2.53
N GLY A 52 4.32 0.45 -2.81
CA GLY A 52 3.36 -0.11 -1.86
C GLY A 52 2.10 0.74 -1.68
N VAL A 53 1.73 1.49 -2.70
CA VAL A 53 0.54 2.36 -2.69
C VAL A 53 -0.57 1.72 -3.50
N LEU A 54 -1.73 1.54 -2.86
CA LEU A 54 -2.98 1.13 -3.48
C LEU A 54 -3.83 2.38 -3.76
N LYS A 55 -4.24 2.56 -5.02
CA LYS A 55 -5.07 3.67 -5.47
C LYS A 55 -6.39 3.15 -6.02
N ILE A 56 -7.49 3.72 -5.56
CA ILE A 56 -8.85 3.34 -5.95
C ILE A 56 -9.53 4.59 -6.48
N TYR A 57 -10.09 4.48 -7.67
CA TYR A 57 -10.78 5.55 -8.36
C TYR A 57 -12.17 5.11 -8.74
N GLY A 58 -13.08 6.05 -8.81
CA GLY A 58 -14.32 5.85 -9.54
C GLY A 58 -15.01 7.15 -9.89
N GLU A 59 -15.74 7.13 -11.01
CA GLU A 59 -16.55 8.26 -11.49
C GLU A 59 -17.90 7.76 -12.00
N LYS A 60 -19.00 8.40 -11.58
CA LYS A 60 -20.35 8.08 -12.08
C LYS A 60 -21.18 9.35 -12.31
N PRO A 61 -22.11 9.37 -13.27
CA PRO A 61 -23.09 10.46 -13.36
C PRO A 61 -24.01 10.46 -12.13
N LEU A 62 -24.37 11.64 -11.60
CA LEU A 62 -25.29 11.75 -10.45
C LEU A 62 -26.74 11.45 -10.83
N SER A 63 -27.13 11.79 -12.05
CA SER A 63 -28.50 11.62 -12.54
C SER A 63 -28.49 11.35 -14.03
N ALA A 64 -29.38 10.46 -14.47
CA ALA A 64 -29.59 10.15 -15.89
C ALA A 64 -30.01 11.40 -16.69
N SER A 65 -30.66 12.37 -16.04
CA SER A 65 -31.19 13.58 -16.69
C SER A 65 -30.15 14.70 -16.83
N SER A 66 -29.05 14.65 -16.07
CA SER A 66 -28.03 15.70 -16.05
C SER A 66 -26.70 15.20 -16.58
N LYS A 67 -26.42 15.41 -17.88
CA LYS A 67 -25.14 15.03 -18.51
C LYS A 67 -23.90 15.72 -17.91
N LYS A 68 -24.10 16.81 -17.15
CA LYS A 68 -23.01 17.65 -16.63
C LYS A 68 -22.56 17.31 -15.21
N LYS A 69 -23.37 16.65 -14.37
CA LYS A 69 -23.06 16.41 -12.95
C LYS A 69 -22.51 14.99 -12.72
N TRP A 70 -21.31 14.91 -12.17
CA TRP A 70 -20.56 13.68 -11.95
C TRP A 70 -20.09 13.58 -10.50
N SER A 71 -20.10 12.37 -9.94
CA SER A 71 -19.62 12.06 -8.60
C SER A 71 -18.35 11.26 -8.78
N ARG A 72 -17.29 11.63 -8.08
CA ARG A 72 -16.01 10.93 -8.14
C ARG A 72 -15.41 10.74 -6.76
N PHE A 73 -14.52 9.76 -6.66
CA PHE A 73 -13.66 9.59 -5.51
C PHE A 73 -12.26 9.20 -5.95
N HIS A 74 -11.28 9.54 -5.11
CA HIS A 74 -9.91 9.11 -5.23
C HIS A 74 -9.38 8.74 -3.86
N LYS A 75 -9.13 7.44 -3.65
CA LYS A 75 -8.61 6.92 -2.39
C LYS A 75 -7.20 6.39 -2.60
N GLU A 76 -6.25 6.88 -1.81
CA GLU A 76 -4.89 6.38 -1.76
C GLU A 76 -4.61 5.77 -0.39
N ILE A 77 -4.06 4.56 -0.38
CA ILE A 77 -3.77 3.80 0.83
C ILE A 77 -2.36 3.22 0.74
N ARG A 78 -1.56 3.49 1.75
CA ARG A 78 -0.26 2.83 1.92
C ARG A 78 -0.48 1.46 2.51
N VAL A 79 -0.04 0.45 1.78
CA VAL A 79 -0.03 -0.92 2.23
C VAL A 79 1.29 -1.18 2.95
N SER A 80 1.21 -1.94 4.04
CA SER A 80 2.36 -2.30 4.84
C SER A 80 3.24 -3.33 4.11
N LYS A 81 4.55 -3.31 4.39
CA LYS A 81 5.57 -4.13 3.70
C LYS A 81 5.43 -5.64 3.94
N ASP A 82 4.61 -6.04 4.91
CA ASP A 82 4.26 -7.44 5.17
C ASP A 82 3.27 -8.01 4.15
N CYS A 83 2.73 -7.17 3.25
CA CYS A 83 1.82 -7.60 2.19
C CYS A 83 2.50 -7.66 0.83
N GLU A 84 2.14 -8.66 0.06
CA GLU A 84 2.63 -8.86 -1.29
C GLU A 84 1.74 -8.14 -2.31
N MET A 85 2.34 -7.22 -3.08
CA MET A 85 1.66 -6.39 -4.07
C MET A 85 1.26 -7.15 -5.34
N SER A 86 2.04 -8.14 -5.75
CA SER A 86 1.81 -8.97 -6.94
C SER A 86 0.56 -9.84 -6.81
N GLY A 87 0.24 -10.29 -5.59
CA GLY A 87 -0.91 -11.16 -5.32
C GLY A 87 -2.20 -10.43 -5.00
N ILE A 88 -2.29 -9.10 -5.24
CA ILE A 88 -3.50 -8.33 -4.93
C ILE A 88 -4.65 -8.74 -5.85
N GLN A 89 -5.80 -8.99 -5.24
CA GLN A 89 -7.05 -9.33 -5.94
C GLN A 89 -8.14 -8.33 -5.57
N ALA A 90 -8.99 -7.97 -6.52
CA ALA A 90 -10.15 -7.12 -6.27
C ALA A 90 -11.43 -7.81 -6.74
N LYS A 91 -12.51 -7.65 -5.97
CA LYS A 91 -13.85 -8.13 -6.32
C LYS A 91 -14.87 -7.08 -5.93
N PHE A 92 -15.80 -6.78 -6.84
CA PHE A 92 -16.91 -5.87 -6.58
C PHE A 92 -18.24 -6.63 -6.56
N SER A 93 -18.99 -6.51 -5.46
CA SER A 93 -20.30 -7.14 -5.30
C SER A 93 -21.17 -6.34 -4.34
N GLN A 94 -22.47 -6.21 -4.66
CA GLN A 94 -23.47 -5.56 -3.80
C GLN A 94 -23.07 -4.14 -3.32
N GLY A 95 -22.34 -3.39 -4.15
CA GLY A 95 -21.87 -2.05 -3.79
C GLY A 95 -20.62 -2.02 -2.91
N ILE A 96 -19.99 -3.16 -2.64
CA ILE A 96 -18.76 -3.25 -1.85
C ILE A 96 -17.62 -3.71 -2.76
N LEU A 97 -16.51 -2.96 -2.76
CA LEU A 97 -15.25 -3.38 -3.36
C LEU A 97 -14.38 -4.01 -2.28
N SER A 98 -14.11 -5.30 -2.42
CA SER A 98 -13.22 -6.07 -1.54
C SER A 98 -11.87 -6.24 -2.23
N ILE A 99 -10.82 -5.72 -1.61
CA ILE A 99 -9.44 -5.84 -2.10
C ILE A 99 -8.69 -6.75 -1.12
N VAL A 100 -8.23 -7.89 -1.62
CA VAL A 100 -7.47 -8.88 -0.84
C VAL A 100 -5.98 -8.62 -1.05
N LEU A 101 -5.26 -8.46 0.05
CA LEU A 101 -3.83 -8.26 0.10
C LEU A 101 -3.19 -9.45 0.85
N PRO A 102 -2.57 -10.40 0.13
CA PRO A 102 -1.89 -11.52 0.76
C PRO A 102 -0.70 -11.03 1.58
N LYS A 103 -0.42 -11.70 2.71
CA LYS A 103 0.79 -11.47 3.51
C LYS A 103 1.95 -12.24 2.90
N SER A 104 3.10 -11.59 2.78
CA SER A 104 4.32 -12.20 2.27
C SER A 104 4.74 -13.40 3.12
N GLU A 105 5.22 -14.46 2.47
CA GLU A 105 5.63 -15.73 3.08
C GLU A 105 6.66 -15.54 4.21
N ALA A 106 7.58 -14.58 4.08
CA ALA A 106 8.55 -14.22 5.12
C ALA A 106 7.92 -13.81 6.46
N THR A 107 6.70 -13.25 6.43
CA THR A 107 5.95 -12.88 7.65
C THR A 107 5.10 -14.03 8.19
N GLN A 108 4.77 -15.03 7.37
CA GLN A 108 4.03 -16.21 7.79
C GLN A 108 4.93 -17.13 8.64
N HIS A 109 6.15 -17.41 8.16
CA HIS A 109 7.13 -18.21 8.89
C HIS A 109 7.56 -17.61 10.24
N ALA A 110 7.63 -16.28 10.36
CA ALA A 110 7.97 -15.63 11.63
C ALA A 110 6.88 -15.82 12.71
N LYS A 111 5.62 -16.04 12.32
CA LYS A 111 4.51 -16.25 13.27
C LYS A 111 4.36 -17.71 13.68
N ASP A 112 4.64 -18.64 12.77
CA ASP A 112 4.64 -20.07 13.07
C ASP A 112 5.78 -20.43 14.04
N VAL A 113 6.94 -19.76 13.91
CA VAL A 113 8.07 -19.93 14.84
C VAL A 113 7.80 -19.26 16.19
N ALA A 114 7.20 -18.05 16.21
CA ALA A 114 6.91 -17.35 17.47
C ALA A 114 5.74 -17.95 18.28
N THR A 115 4.90 -18.79 17.67
CA THR A 115 3.78 -19.45 18.37
C THR A 115 4.24 -20.69 19.15
N ILE A 116 5.36 -21.32 18.75
CA ILE A 116 5.91 -22.50 19.42
C ILE A 116 6.65 -22.12 20.73
N GLU A 117 7.18 -20.90 20.87
CA GLU A 117 7.99 -20.53 22.06
C GLU A 117 7.20 -20.09 23.30
N LYS A 118 5.88 -19.83 23.20
CA LYS A 118 5.10 -19.35 24.36
C LYS A 118 4.64 -20.46 25.32
N HIS A 119 4.80 -21.74 24.97
CA HIS A 119 4.31 -22.86 25.79
C HIS A 119 5.43 -23.68 26.49
N SER A 120 6.70 -23.25 26.47
CA SER A 120 7.79 -23.96 27.16
C SER A 120 8.72 -23.12 28.04
N LEU A 121 8.45 -21.83 28.25
CA LEU A 121 9.34 -20.95 29.02
C LEU A 121 8.70 -20.43 30.31
N TRP A 122 8.33 -21.33 31.21
CA TRP A 122 8.31 -21.00 32.65
C TRP A 122 8.93 -22.14 33.44
N GLY A 123 10.26 -22.08 33.55
CA GLY A 123 11.00 -23.00 34.39
C GLY A 123 12.42 -22.53 34.60
N VAL A 124 12.70 -22.05 35.83
CA VAL A 124 13.99 -22.23 36.54
C VAL A 124 15.18 -21.41 35.97
N GLN A 125 16.10 -20.71 36.66
CA GLN A 125 16.39 -20.32 38.04
C GLN A 125 17.76 -19.59 37.99
N LYS A 126 17.91 -18.42 38.66
CA LYS A 126 19.12 -17.85 39.31
C LYS A 126 20.47 -17.57 38.56
N ARG A 127 21.02 -16.38 38.90
CA ARG A 127 22.44 -16.01 39.24
C ARG A 127 23.41 -15.40 38.18
N LYS A 128 23.46 -14.04 38.18
CA LYS A 128 24.59 -13.05 38.31
C LYS A 128 25.94 -13.12 37.51
N ARG A 129 26.35 -11.93 36.97
CA ARG A 129 27.70 -11.35 36.59
C ARG A 129 28.22 -11.65 35.15
N THR A 130 28.93 -10.82 34.34
CA THR A 130 29.69 -9.53 34.47
C THR A 130 30.04 -8.88 33.10
N THR A 131 30.31 -7.57 33.11
CA THR A 131 30.80 -6.62 32.07
C THR A 131 32.30 -6.75 31.72
N ILE A 132 32.73 -7.27 30.54
CA ILE A 132 34.10 -7.08 29.96
C ILE A 132 34.12 -7.26 28.41
N GLN A 133 33.39 -6.49 27.61
CA GLN A 133 33.40 -6.66 26.12
C GLN A 133 33.51 -5.37 25.28
N ILE A 134 33.69 -4.18 25.87
CA ILE A 134 33.41 -2.91 25.15
C ILE A 134 34.63 -2.24 24.48
N VAL A 135 35.87 -2.59 24.83
CA VAL A 135 37.05 -1.76 24.47
C VAL A 135 37.63 -2.00 23.06
N LEU A 136 37.43 -3.17 22.42
CA LEU A 136 38.03 -3.48 21.11
C LEU A 136 37.23 -2.96 19.90
N GLY A 137 35.99 -2.51 20.08
CA GLY A 137 35.12 -2.11 18.97
C GLY A 137 35.43 -0.76 18.31
N ILE A 138 36.09 0.17 19.01
CA ILE A 138 36.16 1.58 18.60
C ILE A 138 37.11 1.82 17.42
N VAL A 139 38.19 1.03 17.29
CA VAL A 139 39.22 1.25 16.25
C VAL A 139 38.73 0.82 14.85
N ALA A 140 37.87 -0.19 14.74
CA ALA A 140 37.34 -0.65 13.45
C ALA A 140 36.33 0.35 12.81
N VAL A 141 35.63 1.14 13.62
CA VAL A 141 34.57 2.07 13.15
C VAL A 141 35.16 3.24 12.36
N VAL A 142 36.33 3.75 12.73
CA VAL A 142 36.93 4.94 12.09
C VAL A 142 37.43 4.65 10.68
N ALA A 143 38.06 3.49 10.45
CA ALA A 143 38.54 3.08 9.13
C ALA A 143 37.38 2.77 8.16
N LEU A 144 36.32 2.11 8.63
CA LEU A 144 35.11 1.86 7.83
C LEU A 144 34.35 3.16 7.50
N GLY A 145 34.30 4.10 8.44
CA GLY A 145 33.60 5.38 8.25
C GLY A 145 34.14 6.21 7.09
N THR A 146 35.47 6.28 6.95
CA THR A 146 36.10 7.03 5.84
C THR A 146 35.94 6.33 4.49
N TYR A 147 35.93 5.00 4.47
CA TYR A 147 35.76 4.23 3.24
C TYR A 147 34.33 4.30 2.67
N VAL A 148 33.30 4.26 3.53
CA VAL A 148 31.88 4.34 3.11
C VAL A 148 31.51 5.74 2.59
N ALA A 149 32.10 6.81 3.14
CA ALA A 149 31.84 8.18 2.69
C ALA A 149 32.27 8.43 1.24
N ARG A 150 33.28 7.70 0.73
CA ARG A 150 33.77 7.84 -0.65
C ARG A 150 32.90 7.12 -1.69
N ILE A 151 32.13 6.11 -1.26
CA ILE A 151 31.22 5.33 -2.14
C ILE A 151 29.85 6.02 -2.29
N LEU A 152 29.43 6.86 -1.34
CA LEU A 152 28.13 7.53 -1.37
C LEU A 152 28.11 8.83 -2.19
N GLY A 153 29.27 9.33 -2.65
CA GLY A 153 29.39 10.55 -3.45
C GLY A 153 28.91 10.44 -4.91
N ASN A 154 28.55 9.24 -5.39
CA ASN A 154 28.09 9.05 -6.77
C ASN A 154 26.78 8.25 -6.82
N LYS A 155 25.72 8.81 -6.23
CA LYS A 155 24.35 8.34 -6.47
C LYS A 155 23.65 9.34 -7.37
N HIS A 156 23.74 9.11 -8.68
CA HIS A 156 22.74 9.62 -9.59
C HIS A 156 21.37 9.16 -9.09
N HIS A 157 20.53 10.14 -8.73
CA HIS A 157 19.14 9.94 -8.40
C HIS A 157 18.41 9.53 -9.69
N TYR A 158 18.32 8.23 -9.95
CA TYR A 158 17.38 7.71 -10.92
C TYR A 158 16.00 7.81 -10.28
N ASP A 159 15.20 8.77 -10.73
CA ASP A 159 13.76 8.77 -10.52
C ASP A 159 13.21 7.51 -11.20
N ALA A 160 13.15 6.40 -10.47
CA ALA A 160 12.50 5.20 -10.95
C ALA A 160 11.03 5.57 -11.23
N PHE A 161 10.64 5.53 -12.50
CA PHE A 161 9.24 5.65 -12.88
C PHE A 161 8.42 4.69 -12.02
N ASP A 162 7.42 5.23 -11.32
CA ASP A 162 6.51 4.43 -10.53
C ASP A 162 5.79 3.47 -11.47
N ASN A 163 6.14 2.19 -11.40
CA ASN A 163 5.47 1.16 -12.18
C ASN A 163 4.06 1.00 -11.63
N VAL A 164 3.08 1.51 -12.37
CA VAL A 164 1.66 1.42 -12.04
C VAL A 164 1.10 0.15 -12.65
N ASN A 165 0.57 -0.74 -11.81
CA ASN A 165 -0.14 -1.94 -12.22
C ASN A 165 -1.63 -1.72 -12.04
N VAL A 166 -2.44 -2.15 -13.02
CA VAL A 166 -3.91 -2.14 -12.91
C VAL A 166 -4.36 -3.48 -12.35
N VAL A 167 -5.18 -3.46 -11.30
CA VAL A 167 -5.78 -4.65 -10.71
C VAL A 167 -7.15 -4.86 -11.31
N ASN A 168 -7.41 -6.08 -11.80
CA ASN A 168 -8.73 -6.46 -12.30
C ASN A 168 -9.71 -6.60 -11.13
N ILE A 169 -10.87 -5.96 -11.29
CA ILE A 169 -12.05 -6.07 -10.41
C ILE A 169 -12.93 -7.21 -10.94
#